data_AF-A0A941VFB6-F1
#
_entry.id   AF-A0A941VFB6-F1
#
_cell.length_a   1.000
_cell.length_b   1.000
_cell.length_c   1.000
_cell.angle_alpha   90.00
_cell.angle_beta   90.00
_cell.angle_gamma   90.00
#
_symmetry.space_group_name_H-M   'P 1'
#
loop_
_entity.id
_entity.type
_entity.pdbx_description
1 polymer ?
#
loop_
_entity_poly.entity_id
_entity_poly.type
_entity_poly.pdbx_seq_one_letter_code
_entity_poly.pdbx_strand_id
1 'polypeptide(L)'
;MRWSVRIRWRQWSPVRAGPLAANHLPLLIDPEPAPHGTLRGHVARGNPLWRQMHEGGEVLAIFQGPQRYVTPSWYPSKRATGKVVPTWNYAVVHARGPLLVREDRVWLRDLVSRLTRQQEAGLPQPWGIADAPADYIEQMLGAIVGIEIPVARLQGKWKVSQNRVATDRIGVIDGLVACGDAQALAMADLVDGKRPV
;
A
#
# COMPACT_ATOMS: atom_id res chain seq x y z
N MET A 1 -12.26 4.93 -0.06
CA MET A 1 -10.96 4.21 0.02
C MET A 1 -9.94 4.88 0.92
N ARG A 2 -9.76 4.38 2.14
CA ARG A 2 -8.64 4.73 3.04
C ARG A 2 -7.56 3.67 2.86
N TRP A 3 -6.53 3.93 2.05
CA TRP A 3 -5.39 3.03 1.93
C TRP A 3 -4.46 3.25 3.13
N SER A 4 -4.67 2.51 4.21
CA SER A 4 -3.74 2.53 5.35
C SER A 4 -2.57 1.59 5.06
N VAL A 5 -1.43 2.14 4.66
CA VAL A 5 -0.15 1.44 4.67
C VAL A 5 0.29 1.31 6.13
N ARG A 6 0.01 0.16 6.77
CA ARG A 6 0.52 -0.12 8.13
C ARG A 6 1.97 -0.62 8.02
N ILE A 7 2.93 0.25 8.30
CA ILE A 7 4.35 -0.11 8.40
C ILE A 7 4.64 -0.46 9.86
N ARG A 8 5.03 -1.71 10.14
CA ARG A 8 5.72 -2.05 11.40
C ARG A 8 7.20 -1.75 11.24
N TRP A 9 7.72 -0.85 12.07
CA TRP A 9 9.14 -0.55 12.14
C TRP A 9 9.93 -1.75 12.65
N ARG A 10 10.85 -2.27 11.82
CA ARG A 10 12.08 -2.92 12.29
C ARG A 10 13.22 -2.44 11.38
N GLN A 11 14.04 -1.57 11.95
CA GLN A 11 15.26 -0.97 11.43
C GLN A 11 16.24 -2.03 10.91
N TRP A 12 16.65 -2.00 9.63
CA TRP A 12 17.85 -2.71 9.14
C TRP A 12 18.60 -1.91 8.05
N SER A 13 19.93 -1.97 8.20
CA SER A 13 21.12 -1.52 7.48
C SER A 13 21.07 -1.11 5.99
N PRO A 14 22.07 -0.31 5.52
CA PRO A 14 22.16 0.12 4.13
C PRO A 14 22.49 -1.08 3.23
N VAL A 15 21.48 -1.58 2.52
CA VAL A 15 21.68 -2.52 1.44
C VAL A 15 22.51 -1.80 0.36
N ARG A 16 23.74 -2.27 0.12
CA ARG A 16 24.42 -1.99 -1.15
C ARG A 16 23.53 -2.55 -2.25
N ALA A 17 22.93 -1.67 -3.04
CA ALA A 17 21.98 -2.05 -4.07
C ALA A 17 22.66 -2.96 -5.10
N GLY A 18 22.17 -4.20 -5.23
CA GLY A 18 22.19 -4.88 -6.52
C GLY A 18 21.31 -4.10 -7.53
N PRO A 19 21.08 -4.63 -8.74
CA PRO A 19 20.30 -3.92 -9.78
C PRO A 19 18.84 -3.59 -9.39
N LEU A 20 18.36 -4.05 -8.23
CA LEU A 20 17.03 -3.79 -7.69
C LEU A 20 17.12 -3.20 -6.28
N ALA A 21 16.48 -2.05 -6.06
CA ALA A 21 16.34 -1.41 -4.77
C ALA A 21 14.85 -1.34 -4.36
N ALA A 22 14.55 -1.66 -3.10
CA ALA A 22 13.20 -1.57 -2.54
C ALA A 22 13.14 -0.46 -1.49
N ASN A 23 12.14 0.41 -1.59
CA ASN A 23 11.89 1.51 -0.65
C ASN A 23 10.47 1.41 -0.11
N HIS A 24 10.32 1.53 1.21
CA HIS A 24 9.01 1.60 1.85
C HIS A 24 8.65 3.06 2.09
N LEU A 25 7.70 3.58 1.32
CA LEU A 25 7.35 5.00 1.30
C LEU A 25 5.83 5.18 1.45
N PRO A 26 5.36 6.15 2.23
CA PRO A 26 3.99 6.64 2.13
C PRO A 26 3.78 7.30 0.76
N LEU A 27 2.69 6.92 0.09
CA LEU A 27 2.27 7.51 -1.18
C LEU A 27 0.83 7.98 -1.07
N LEU A 28 0.58 9.19 -1.55
CA LEU A 28 -0.76 9.69 -1.85
C LEU A 28 -1.09 9.42 -3.31
N ILE A 29 -2.35 9.14 -3.59
CA ILE A 29 -2.87 9.17 -4.94
C ILE A 29 -3.56 10.52 -5.18
N ASP A 30 -3.12 11.19 -6.23
CA ASP A 30 -3.87 12.24 -6.90
C ASP A 30 -4.67 11.56 -8.02
N PRO A 31 -6.02 11.67 -8.08
CA PRO A 31 -6.81 10.96 -9.08
C PRO A 31 -6.55 11.44 -10.51
N GLU A 32 -5.95 12.62 -10.69
CA GLU A 32 -5.64 13.19 -11.99
C GLU A 32 -4.15 13.01 -12.40
N PRO A 33 -3.86 12.89 -13.71
CA PRO A 33 -4.84 12.73 -14.79
C PRO A 33 -5.48 11.33 -14.79
N ALA A 34 -6.77 11.26 -15.10
CA ALA A 34 -7.46 10.01 -15.39
C ALA A 34 -6.77 9.22 -16.55
N PRO A 35 -6.88 7.88 -16.60
CA PRO A 35 -7.72 7.01 -15.76
C PRO A 35 -7.04 6.46 -14.50
N HIS A 36 -5.75 6.73 -14.29
CA HIS A 36 -4.96 6.07 -13.23
C HIS A 36 -4.42 7.03 -12.17
N GLY A 37 -4.38 8.32 -12.47
CA GLY A 37 -3.87 9.34 -11.57
C GLY A 37 -2.36 9.29 -11.41
N THR A 38 -1.90 9.94 -10.34
CA THR A 38 -0.50 10.17 -10.04
C THR A 38 -0.22 9.82 -8.59
N LEU A 39 0.80 8.98 -8.34
CA LEU A 39 1.27 8.71 -6.99
C LEU A 39 2.30 9.77 -6.58
N ARG A 40 2.16 10.34 -5.39
CA ARG A 40 3.09 11.35 -4.86
C ARG A 40 3.59 10.95 -3.48
N GLY A 41 4.86 11.17 -3.24
CA GLY A 41 5.50 10.95 -1.94
C GLY A 41 6.78 11.74 -1.83
N HIS A 42 7.53 11.49 -0.77
CA HIS A 42 8.85 12.07 -0.60
C HIS A 42 9.82 11.04 -0.03
N VAL A 43 11.10 11.30 -0.25
CA VAL A 43 12.22 10.57 0.36
C VAL A 43 13.11 11.55 1.09
N ALA A 44 13.89 11.07 2.06
CA ALA A 44 14.98 11.86 2.61
C ALA A 44 15.99 12.20 1.50
N ARG A 45 16.60 13.38 1.52
CA ARG A 45 17.57 13.83 0.51
C ARG A 45 18.77 12.89 0.37
N GLY A 46 19.14 12.19 1.45
CA GLY A 46 20.19 11.16 1.43
C GLY A 46 19.80 9.85 0.72
N ASN A 47 18.51 9.58 0.52
CA ASN A 47 18.05 8.34 -0.11
C ASN A 47 18.55 8.26 -1.58
N PRO A 48 19.15 7.14 -2.01
CA PRO A 48 19.69 7.02 -3.38
C PRO A 48 18.61 6.96 -4.47
N LEU A 49 17.36 6.61 -4.16
CA LEU A 49 16.27 6.40 -5.14
C LEU A 49 16.14 7.56 -6.14
N TRP A 50 16.09 8.80 -5.64
CA TRP A 50 15.84 9.96 -6.49
C TRP A 50 17.03 10.33 -7.39
N ARG A 51 18.26 9.96 -6.98
CA ARG A 51 19.48 10.16 -7.79
C ARG A 51 19.67 9.06 -8.82
N GLN A 52 19.29 7.84 -8.49
CA GLN A 52 19.36 6.69 -9.40
C GLN A 52 18.36 6.79 -10.56
N MET A 53 17.29 7.58 -10.38
CA MET A 53 16.18 7.71 -11.32
C MET A 53 16.18 9.06 -12.06
N HIS A 54 17.33 9.74 -12.15
CA HIS A 54 17.47 11.13 -12.65
C HIS A 54 17.02 11.34 -14.12
N GLU A 55 16.58 10.28 -14.82
CA GLU A 55 16.09 10.31 -16.20
C GLU A 55 14.73 9.59 -16.38
N GLY A 56 13.88 9.54 -15.35
CA GLY A 56 12.51 9.01 -15.50
C GLY A 56 12.44 7.48 -15.61
N GLY A 57 13.34 6.79 -14.90
CA GLY A 57 13.33 5.32 -14.83
C GLY A 57 11.96 4.79 -14.39
N GLU A 58 11.52 3.69 -15.03
CA GLU A 58 10.27 3.03 -14.65
C GLU A 58 10.42 2.42 -13.25
N VAL A 59 9.43 2.69 -12.40
CA VAL A 59 9.31 2.10 -11.07
C VAL A 59 8.03 1.27 -10.95
N LEU A 60 8.06 0.32 -10.01
CA LEU A 60 6.90 -0.49 -9.63
C LEU A 60 6.53 -0.17 -8.18
N ALA A 61 5.38 0.47 -7.99
CA ALA A 61 4.75 0.63 -6.67
C ALA A 61 3.81 -0.55 -6.40
N ILE A 62 4.00 -1.21 -5.26
CA ILE A 62 3.22 -2.39 -4.84
C ILE A 62 2.40 -2.04 -3.61
N PHE A 63 1.08 -2.11 -3.73
CA PHE A 63 0.14 -1.94 -2.62
C PHE A 63 -0.43 -3.30 -2.24
N GLN A 64 -0.09 -3.76 -1.05
CA GLN A 64 -0.55 -5.04 -0.52
C GLN A 64 -1.84 -4.84 0.28
N GLY A 65 -2.91 -5.51 -0.14
CA GLY A 65 -4.16 -5.61 0.61
C GLY A 65 -4.15 -6.77 1.61
N PRO A 66 -5.33 -7.19 2.10
CA PRO A 66 -5.45 -8.33 2.99
C PRO A 66 -4.85 -9.60 2.38
N GLN A 67 -4.20 -10.41 3.20
CA GLN A 67 -3.68 -11.72 2.78
C GLN A 67 -3.78 -12.75 3.90
N ARG A 68 -4.03 -14.01 3.52
CA ARG A 68 -4.14 -15.09 4.50
C ARG A 68 -3.92 -16.48 3.93
N TYR A 69 -3.27 -17.33 4.72
CA TYR A 69 -3.29 -18.78 4.52
C TYR A 69 -4.71 -19.31 4.66
N VAL A 70 -5.10 -20.19 3.73
CA VAL A 70 -6.38 -20.90 3.75
C VAL A 70 -6.08 -22.38 3.89
N THR A 71 -6.46 -22.93 5.05
CA THR A 71 -6.27 -24.36 5.33
C THR A 71 -7.37 -25.19 4.67
N PRO A 72 -7.03 -26.37 4.11
CA PRO A 72 -8.04 -27.28 3.59
C PRO A 72 -9.04 -27.77 4.64
N SER A 73 -8.69 -27.69 5.92
CA SER A 73 -9.58 -28.08 7.02
C SER A 73 -10.84 -27.23 7.12
N TRP A 74 -10.88 -26.07 6.46
CA TRP A 74 -12.08 -25.24 6.36
C TRP A 74 -13.02 -25.64 5.23
N TYR A 75 -12.58 -26.49 4.30
CA TYR A 75 -13.42 -26.92 3.18
C TYR A 75 -14.28 -28.13 3.60
N PRO A 76 -15.62 -28.06 3.57
CA PRO A 76 -16.46 -29.24 3.70
C PRO A 76 -16.10 -30.33 2.67
N SER A 77 -15.68 -29.94 1.46
CA SER A 77 -15.25 -30.88 0.41
C SER A 77 -14.03 -31.74 0.80
N LYS A 78 -13.23 -31.32 1.79
CA LYS A 78 -12.15 -32.14 2.37
C LYS A 78 -12.70 -33.45 2.94
N ARG A 79 -13.78 -33.38 3.73
CA ARG A 79 -14.41 -34.58 4.31
C ARG A 79 -15.11 -35.42 3.26
N ALA A 80 -15.72 -34.77 2.26
CA ALA A 80 -16.47 -35.45 1.22
C ALA A 80 -15.57 -36.20 0.21
N THR A 81 -14.42 -35.64 -0.17
CA THR A 81 -13.60 -36.18 -1.27
C THR A 81 -12.11 -36.29 -0.98
N GLY A 82 -11.60 -35.54 -0.01
CA GLY A 82 -10.16 -35.40 0.24
C GLY A 82 -9.37 -34.64 -0.83
N LYS A 83 -9.98 -34.28 -1.97
CA LYS A 83 -9.31 -33.68 -3.14
C LYS A 83 -9.18 -32.17 -3.02
N VAL A 84 -8.50 -31.71 -1.96
CA VAL A 84 -8.28 -30.29 -1.67
C VAL A 84 -6.83 -30.03 -1.27
N VAL A 85 -6.37 -28.80 -1.52
CA VAL A 85 -5.00 -28.37 -1.25
C VAL A 85 -4.99 -27.01 -0.53
N PRO A 86 -3.97 -26.74 0.30
CA PRO A 86 -3.84 -25.44 0.95
C PRO A 86 -3.57 -24.34 -0.07
N THR A 87 -3.87 -23.10 0.29
CA THR A 87 -3.52 -21.97 -0.57
C THR A 87 -3.27 -20.69 0.22
N TRP A 88 -2.79 -19.66 -0.48
CA TRP A 88 -2.67 -18.30 0.03
C TRP A 88 -3.64 -17.40 -0.74
N ASN A 89 -4.56 -16.78 -0.01
CA ASN A 89 -5.41 -15.72 -0.53
C ASN A 89 -4.72 -14.36 -0.33
N TYR A 90 -4.88 -13.47 -1.29
CA TYR A 90 -4.35 -12.10 -1.24
C TYR A 90 -5.09 -11.16 -2.20
N ALA A 91 -5.06 -9.87 -1.86
CA ALA A 91 -5.37 -8.78 -2.77
C ALA A 91 -4.13 -7.89 -2.95
N VAL A 92 -3.81 -7.49 -4.17
CA VAL A 92 -2.64 -6.63 -4.46
C VAL A 92 -2.92 -5.72 -5.64
N VAL A 93 -2.32 -4.52 -5.63
CA VAL A 93 -2.28 -3.59 -6.76
C VAL A 93 -0.82 -3.28 -7.09
N HIS A 94 -0.49 -3.36 -8.37
CA HIS A 94 0.79 -2.98 -8.95
C HIS A 94 0.57 -1.75 -9.84
N ALA A 95 1.21 -0.63 -9.51
CA ALA A 95 1.22 0.57 -10.32
C ALA A 95 2.62 0.79 -10.90
N ARG A 96 2.70 1.02 -12.22
CA ARG A 96 3.94 1.28 -12.94
C ARG A 96 3.90 2.65 -13.59
N GLY A 97 5.04 3.32 -13.61
CA GLY A 97 5.21 4.60 -14.26
C GLY A 97 6.64 5.12 -14.10
N PRO A 98 6.99 6.20 -14.82
CA PRO A 98 8.27 6.87 -14.63
C PRO A 98 8.29 7.56 -13.26
N LEU A 99 9.44 7.55 -12.58
CA LEU A 99 9.66 8.36 -11.38
C LEU A 99 10.17 9.75 -11.76
N LEU A 100 9.43 10.78 -11.40
CA LEU A 100 9.77 12.19 -11.58
C LEU A 100 10.18 12.80 -10.24
N VAL A 101 11.28 13.55 -10.25
CA VAL A 101 11.80 14.24 -9.06
C VAL A 101 11.16 15.62 -8.94
N ARG A 102 10.86 16.03 -7.70
CA ARG A 102 10.28 17.34 -7.36
C ARG A 102 11.07 17.95 -6.19
N GLU A 103 11.79 19.03 -6.47
CA GLU A 103 12.54 19.77 -5.45
C GLU A 103 11.88 21.11 -5.06
N ASP A 104 10.81 21.49 -5.76
CA ASP A 104 10.05 22.70 -5.49
C ASP A 104 9.47 22.71 -4.06
N ARG A 105 9.73 23.80 -3.32
CA ARG A 105 9.35 23.91 -1.91
C ARG A 105 7.86 24.07 -1.71
N VAL A 106 7.17 24.74 -2.62
CA VAL A 106 5.71 24.93 -2.54
C VAL A 106 5.02 23.58 -2.76
N TRP A 107 5.46 22.81 -3.75
CA TRP A 107 5.00 21.45 -4.02
C TRP A 107 5.23 20.52 -2.84
N LEU A 108 6.43 20.55 -2.26
CA LEU A 108 6.76 19.72 -1.09
C LEU A 108 5.87 20.06 0.10
N ARG A 109 5.65 21.35 0.37
CA ARG A 109 4.77 21.83 1.44
C ARG A 109 3.33 21.37 1.25
N ASP A 110 2.78 21.43 0.03
CA ASP A 110 1.45 20.90 -0.25
C ASP A 110 1.37 19.39 0.00
N LEU A 111 2.34 18.63 -0.53
CA LEU A 111 2.40 17.18 -0.36
C LEU A 111 2.40 16.80 1.13
N VAL A 112 3.30 17.37 1.92
CA VAL A 112 3.38 17.04 3.35
C VAL A 112 2.12 17.49 4.08
N SER A 113 1.50 18.61 3.68
CA SER A 113 0.24 19.08 4.27
C SER A 113 -0.89 18.09 4.01
N ARG A 114 -1.02 17.59 2.78
CA ARG A 114 -2.01 16.58 2.40
C ARG A 114 -1.78 15.26 3.13
N LEU A 115 -0.54 14.80 3.23
CA LEU A 115 -0.18 13.59 3.97
C LEU A 115 -0.54 13.73 5.44
N THR A 116 -0.19 14.85 6.06
CA THR A 116 -0.51 15.18 7.45
C THR A 116 -2.02 15.14 7.67
N ARG A 117 -2.79 15.88 6.85
CA ARG A 117 -4.27 15.85 6.94
C ARG A 117 -4.84 14.44 6.84
N GLN A 118 -4.33 13.62 5.92
CA GLN A 118 -4.83 12.25 5.75
C GLN A 118 -4.57 11.37 6.99
N GLN A 119 -3.39 11.48 7.61
CA GLN A 119 -3.03 10.66 8.77
C GLN A 119 -3.70 11.16 10.05
N GLU A 120 -3.81 12.48 10.22
CA GLU A 120 -4.30 13.14 11.42
C GLU A 120 -5.85 13.23 11.48
N ALA A 121 -6.56 13.09 10.36
CA ALA A 121 -8.01 13.26 10.27
C ALA A 121 -8.87 12.41 11.25
N GLY A 122 -8.31 11.36 11.83
CA GLY A 122 -9.00 10.50 12.80
C GLY A 122 -8.65 10.78 14.27
N LEU A 123 -7.75 11.72 14.55
CA LEU A 123 -7.29 12.00 15.90
C LEU A 123 -8.18 13.05 16.59
N PRO A 124 -8.40 12.94 17.91
CA PRO A 124 -9.18 13.92 18.66
C PRO A 124 -8.62 15.36 18.59
N GLN A 125 -7.29 15.48 18.48
CA GLN A 125 -6.57 16.73 18.33
C GLN A 125 -5.56 16.55 17.19
N PRO A 126 -5.96 16.82 15.93
CA PRO A 126 -5.10 16.62 14.79
C PRO A 126 -3.96 17.64 14.78
N TRP A 127 -2.72 17.18 14.56
CA TRP A 127 -1.58 18.06 14.34
C TRP A 127 -1.58 18.59 12.89
N GLY A 128 -1.30 19.87 12.72
CA GLY A 128 -1.13 20.53 11.45
C GLY A 128 0.29 21.06 11.28
N ILE A 129 0.73 21.21 10.02
CA ILE A 129 2.07 21.74 9.71
C ILE A 129 2.26 23.16 10.28
N ALA A 130 1.18 23.93 10.37
CA ALA A 130 1.20 25.28 10.95
C ALA A 130 1.36 25.30 12.48
N ASP A 131 1.24 24.16 13.16
CA ASP A 131 1.45 24.06 14.61
C ASP A 131 2.95 24.04 14.97
N ALA A 132 3.83 23.86 13.99
CA ALA A 132 5.28 23.97 14.16
C ALA A 132 5.80 25.34 13.68
N PRO A 133 6.93 25.82 14.25
CA PRO A 133 7.60 27.03 13.78
C PRO A 133 7.90 27.00 12.28
N ALA A 134 7.67 28.11 11.59
CA ALA A 134 7.78 28.18 10.13
C ALA A 134 9.21 27.91 9.63
N ASP A 135 10.21 28.44 10.32
CA ASP A 135 11.64 28.21 10.06
C ASP A 135 12.01 26.73 10.21
N TYR A 136 11.48 26.06 11.23
CA TYR A 136 11.66 24.63 11.44
C TYR A 136 11.07 23.80 10.28
N ILE A 137 9.85 24.13 9.84
CA ILE A 137 9.23 23.48 8.69
C ILE A 137 10.05 23.69 7.42
N GLU A 138 10.50 24.91 7.13
CA GLU A 138 11.32 25.18 5.94
C GLU A 138 12.66 24.42 5.96
N GLN A 139 13.27 24.26 7.13
CA GLN A 139 14.45 23.41 7.29
C GLN A 139 14.13 21.93 6.99
N MET A 140 13.05 21.40 7.54
CA MET A 140 12.64 20.00 7.33
C MET A 140 12.25 19.71 5.88
N LEU A 141 11.58 20.65 5.20
CA LEU A 141 11.32 20.56 3.76
C LEU A 141 12.63 20.48 2.96
N GLY A 142 13.73 21.06 3.45
CA GLY A 142 15.04 20.96 2.80
C GLY A 142 15.72 19.62 2.95
N ALA A 143 15.34 18.86 3.97
CA ALA A 143 15.86 17.52 4.22
C ALA A 143 15.19 16.43 3.37
N ILE A 144 14.16 16.77 2.59
CA ILE A 144 13.42 15.84 1.75
C ILE A 144 13.47 16.22 0.27
N VAL A 145 13.14 15.24 -0.57
CA VAL A 145 12.98 15.36 -2.02
C VAL A 145 11.67 14.69 -2.39
N GLY A 146 10.87 15.38 -3.21
CA GLY A 146 9.58 14.91 -3.69
C GLY A 146 9.75 13.89 -4.82
N ILE A 147 8.88 12.90 -4.83
CA ILE A 147 8.78 11.93 -5.91
C ILE A 147 7.35 11.89 -6.42
N GLU A 148 7.20 11.81 -7.73
CA GLU A 148 5.94 11.74 -8.43
C GLU A 148 5.98 10.62 -9.46
N ILE A 149 4.94 9.79 -9.50
CA ILE A 149 4.84 8.65 -10.41
C ILE A 149 3.48 8.75 -11.11
N PRO A 150 3.41 9.39 -12.29
CA PRO A 150 2.24 9.31 -13.16
C PRO A 150 2.00 7.86 -13.54
N VAL A 151 0.84 7.31 -13.22
CA VAL A 151 0.61 5.86 -13.36
C VAL A 151 0.34 5.53 -14.82
N ALA A 152 1.32 4.92 -15.49
CA ALA A 152 1.20 4.45 -16.87
C ALA A 152 0.46 3.13 -16.98
N ARG A 153 0.59 2.25 -15.97
CA ARG A 153 -0.11 0.95 -15.94
C ARG A 153 -0.51 0.55 -14.54
N LEU A 154 -1.77 0.15 -14.38
CA LEU A 154 -2.32 -0.36 -13.13
C LEU A 154 -2.79 -1.81 -13.30
N GLN A 155 -2.39 -2.70 -12.39
CA GLN A 155 -2.81 -4.09 -12.37
C GLN A 155 -3.25 -4.49 -10.97
N GLY A 156 -4.50 -4.93 -10.83
CA GLY A 156 -5.01 -5.52 -9.60
C GLY A 156 -5.06 -7.05 -9.70
N LYS A 157 -4.81 -7.74 -8.59
CA LYS A 157 -5.04 -9.18 -8.48
C LYS A 157 -5.75 -9.53 -7.19
N TRP A 158 -6.79 -10.34 -7.35
CA TRP A 158 -7.58 -10.92 -6.26
C TRP A 158 -7.50 -12.43 -6.36
N LYS A 159 -6.91 -13.07 -5.36
CA LYS A 159 -6.98 -14.51 -5.15
C LYS A 159 -7.68 -14.72 -3.82
N VAL A 160 -8.98 -14.94 -3.88
CA VAL A 160 -9.90 -14.87 -2.73
C VAL A 160 -10.87 -16.05 -2.73
N SER A 161 -10.35 -17.24 -3.08
CA SER A 161 -11.13 -18.49 -3.20
C SER A 161 -12.36 -18.42 -4.11
N GLN A 162 -12.38 -17.50 -5.09
CA GLN A 162 -13.52 -17.29 -5.99
C GLN A 162 -13.84 -18.48 -6.90
N ASN A 163 -12.89 -19.41 -7.06
CA ASN A 163 -13.03 -20.63 -7.86
C ASN A 163 -13.57 -21.83 -7.06
N ARG A 164 -13.87 -21.65 -5.76
CA ARG A 164 -14.43 -22.70 -4.90
C ARG A 164 -15.96 -22.72 -5.01
N VAL A 165 -16.54 -23.90 -4.78
CA VAL A 165 -17.99 -24.05 -4.62
C VAL A 165 -18.48 -23.25 -3.41
N ALA A 166 -19.76 -22.88 -3.40
CA ALA A 166 -20.34 -22.00 -2.39
C ALA A 166 -20.13 -22.49 -0.95
N THR A 167 -20.30 -23.80 -0.71
CA THR A 167 -20.12 -24.41 0.62
C THR A 167 -18.68 -24.30 1.12
N ASP A 168 -17.68 -24.48 0.25
CA ASP A 168 -16.28 -24.30 0.60
C ASP A 168 -15.94 -22.83 0.84
N ARG A 169 -16.56 -21.89 0.11
CA ARG A 169 -16.40 -20.45 0.37
C ARG A 169 -16.94 -20.06 1.73
N ILE A 170 -18.11 -20.57 2.11
CA ILE A 170 -18.71 -20.34 3.45
C ILE A 170 -17.78 -20.87 4.53
N GLY A 171 -17.28 -22.11 4.40
CA GLY A 171 -16.34 -22.66 5.38
C GLY A 171 -15.04 -21.86 5.53
N VAL A 172 -14.53 -21.28 4.43
CA VAL A 172 -13.40 -20.33 4.49
C VAL A 172 -13.76 -19.06 5.24
N ILE A 173 -14.93 -18.47 4.98
CA ILE A 173 -15.40 -17.27 5.68
C ILE A 173 -15.48 -17.54 7.19
N ASP A 174 -16.15 -18.62 7.59
CA ASP A 174 -16.29 -19.00 9.00
C ASP A 174 -14.94 -19.21 9.68
N GLY A 175 -14.02 -19.91 9.00
CA GLY A 175 -12.67 -20.14 9.49
C GLY A 175 -11.86 -18.85 9.66
N LEU A 176 -11.99 -17.90 8.72
CA LEU A 176 -11.34 -16.59 8.78
C LEU A 176 -11.94 -15.71 9.89
N VAL A 177 -13.26 -15.71 10.07
CA VAL A 177 -13.93 -14.99 11.14
C VAL A 177 -13.50 -15.54 12.51
N ALA A 178 -13.39 -16.86 12.64
CA ALA A 178 -12.92 -17.50 13.87
C ALA A 178 -11.45 -17.18 14.23
N CYS A 179 -10.60 -16.82 13.25
CA CYS A 179 -9.25 -16.34 13.55
C CYS A 179 -9.26 -14.97 14.28
N GLY A 180 -10.30 -14.14 14.07
CA GLY A 180 -10.54 -12.90 14.82
C GLY A 180 -9.58 -11.74 14.55
N ASP A 181 -8.47 -11.94 13.83
CA ASP A 181 -7.54 -10.86 13.50
C ASP A 181 -8.00 -10.01 12.31
N ALA A 182 -7.57 -8.75 12.29
CA ALA A 182 -8.02 -7.77 11.30
C ALA A 182 -7.73 -8.17 9.85
N GLN A 183 -6.66 -8.93 9.58
CA GLN A 183 -6.34 -9.39 8.23
C GLN A 183 -7.27 -10.54 7.82
N ALA A 184 -7.58 -11.45 8.74
CA ALA A 184 -8.51 -12.53 8.51
C ALA A 184 -9.94 -12.02 8.26
N LEU A 185 -10.42 -11.08 9.07
CA LEU A 185 -11.73 -10.44 8.89
C LEU A 185 -11.83 -9.70 7.55
N ALA A 186 -10.81 -8.90 7.21
CA ALA A 186 -10.79 -8.23 5.92
C ALA A 186 -10.74 -9.22 4.75
N MET A 187 -10.03 -10.34 4.88
CA MET A 187 -10.03 -11.40 3.87
C MET A 187 -11.40 -12.11 3.78
N ALA A 188 -12.10 -12.31 4.89
CA ALA A 188 -13.43 -12.90 4.91
C ALA A 188 -14.42 -12.05 4.08
N ASP A 189 -14.39 -10.73 4.26
CA ASP A 189 -15.19 -9.80 3.46
C ASP A 189 -14.89 -9.92 1.96
N LEU A 190 -13.62 -10.07 1.57
CA LEU A 190 -13.24 -10.25 0.17
C LEU A 190 -13.71 -11.60 -0.41
N VAL A 191 -13.65 -12.68 0.39
CA VAL A 191 -14.17 -14.00 -0.02
C VAL A 191 -15.69 -13.96 -0.16
N ASP A 192 -16.38 -13.18 0.67
CA ASP A 192 -17.82 -12.92 0.60
C ASP A 192 -18.22 -12.02 -0.59
N GLY A 193 -17.23 -11.43 -1.27
CA GLY A 193 -17.43 -10.56 -2.43
C GLY A 193 -17.73 -9.10 -2.07
N LYS A 194 -17.63 -8.73 -0.79
CA LYS A 194 -17.65 -7.34 -0.37
C LYS A 194 -16.39 -6.66 -0.89
N ARG A 195 -16.57 -5.64 -1.71
CA ARG A 195 -15.45 -4.85 -2.23
C ARG A 195 -15.12 -3.76 -1.21
N PRO A 196 -13.84 -3.51 -0.91
CA PRO A 196 -13.46 -2.34 -0.11
C PRO A 196 -13.96 -1.07 -0.82
N VAL A 197 -14.66 -0.21 -0.07
CA VAL A 197 -15.16 1.10 -0.54
C VAL A 197 -14.09 2.18 -0.41
#